data_AF-A0A528DL06-F1
#
_entry.id   AF-A0A528DL06-F1
#
_cell.length_a   1.000
_cell.length_b   1.000
_cell.length_c   1.000
_cell.angle_alpha   90.00
_cell.angle_beta   90.00
_cell.angle_gamma   90.00
#
_symmetry.space_group_name_H-M   'P 1'
#
loop_
_entity.id
_entity.type
_entity.pdbx_description
1 polymer ?
#
loop_
_entity_poly.entity_id
_entity_poly.type
_entity_poly.pdbx_seq_one_letter_code
_entity_poly.pdbx_strand_id
1 'polypeptide(L)'
;MLMAAGTAGMIAEETLDPVDWADVQALSHRIVDDAVDYLRDVRERPVWQDMPAEVREFFAAPLPRSPQPLAQVYGEVTDKVMVYPMGNIHPRFWSWYMGSSNFTGALGDFLAAIQGSNLGGGNHAAALMDSQVVDWCK
;
A
#
# COMPACT_ATOMS: atom_id res chain seq x y z
N MET A 1 1.85 44.95 40.16
CA MET A 1 1.22 44.65 38.86
C MET A 1 2.01 43.50 38.25
N LEU A 2 1.60 42.27 38.53
CA LEU A 2 2.22 41.06 37.97
C LEU A 2 1.81 40.95 36.50
N MET A 3 2.77 40.93 35.59
CA MET A 3 2.54 40.55 34.20
C MET A 3 2.32 39.04 34.15
N ALA A 4 1.15 38.63 33.65
CA ALA A 4 0.80 37.24 33.41
C ALA A 4 1.73 36.66 32.35
N ALA A 5 2.29 35.48 32.64
CA ALA A 5 2.98 34.67 31.65
C ALA A 5 1.97 34.28 30.56
N GLY A 6 2.18 34.80 29.34
CA GLY A 6 1.45 34.36 28.17
C GLY A 6 1.74 32.89 27.91
N THR A 7 0.68 32.10 27.80
CA THR A 7 0.71 30.74 27.29
C THR A 7 1.40 30.73 25.93
N ALA A 8 2.63 30.24 25.89
CA ALA A 8 3.31 29.90 24.65
C ALA A 8 2.41 28.89 23.91
N GLY A 9 1.87 29.30 22.78
CA GLY A 9 1.06 28.43 21.93
C GLY A 9 1.90 27.22 21.52
N MET A 10 1.41 26.02 21.80
CA MET A 10 1.97 24.80 21.22
C MET A 10 1.84 24.92 19.70
N ILE A 11 2.98 24.99 19.02
CA ILE A 11 3.06 24.83 17.57
C ILE A 11 2.57 23.40 17.29
N ALA A 12 1.55 23.25 16.44
CA ALA A 12 1.11 21.93 16.00
C ALA A 12 2.30 21.24 15.30
N GLU A 13 2.68 20.07 15.78
CA GLU A 13 3.76 19.29 15.17
C GLU A 13 3.36 18.92 13.74
N GLU A 14 4.32 19.04 12.82
CA GLU A 14 4.13 18.49 11.47
C GLU A 14 4.06 16.97 11.57
N THR A 15 2.95 16.41 11.10
CA THR A 15 2.68 14.98 11.09
C THR A 15 2.35 14.54 9.65
N LEU A 16 2.53 13.24 9.39
CA LEU A 16 2.06 12.58 8.18
C LEU A 16 0.62 12.05 8.31
N ASP A 17 -0.02 12.31 9.45
CA ASP A 17 -1.39 11.91 9.68
C ASP A 17 -2.34 12.55 8.65
N PRO A 18 -3.38 11.83 8.23
CA PRO A 18 -4.41 12.43 7.41
C PRO A 18 -5.13 13.53 8.18
N VAL A 19 -5.61 14.53 7.42
CA VAL A 19 -6.45 15.60 7.97
C VAL A 19 -7.78 15.04 8.51
N ASP A 20 -8.32 14.01 7.86
CA ASP A 20 -9.53 13.30 8.28
C ASP A 20 -9.35 11.78 8.15
N TRP A 21 -9.44 11.08 9.28
CA TRP A 21 -9.36 9.62 9.33
C TRP A 21 -10.61 8.93 8.75
N ALA A 22 -11.77 9.58 8.74
CA ALA A 22 -12.98 9.04 8.12
C ALA A 22 -12.83 8.91 6.60
N ASP A 23 -12.19 9.88 5.96
CA ASP A 23 -11.88 9.83 4.53
C ASP A 23 -10.89 8.70 4.21
N VAL A 24 -9.85 8.52 5.04
CA VAL A 24 -8.90 7.42 4.89
C VAL A 24 -9.57 6.07 5.11
N GLN A 25 -10.47 5.96 6.09
CA GLN A 25 -11.23 4.73 6.34
C GLN A 25 -12.13 4.39 5.16
N ALA A 26 -12.88 5.37 4.64
CA ALA A 26 -13.75 5.17 3.49
C ALA A 26 -12.97 4.75 2.24
N LEU A 27 -11.81 5.38 2.00
CA LEU A 27 -10.91 4.98 0.92
C LEU A 27 -10.35 3.58 1.14
N SER A 28 -9.96 3.23 2.37
CA SER A 28 -9.41 1.91 2.69
C SER A 28 -10.42 0.79 2.43
N HIS A 29 -11.70 0.99 2.76
CA HIS A 29 -12.75 0.02 2.41
C HIS A 29 -12.87 -0.14 0.89
N ARG A 30 -12.85 0.96 0.13
CA ARG A 30 -12.86 0.91 -1.34
C ARG A 30 -11.66 0.13 -1.89
N ILE A 31 -10.46 0.38 -1.37
CA ILE A 31 -9.24 -0.34 -1.79
C ILE A 31 -9.41 -1.85 -1.58
N VAL A 32 -10.01 -2.27 -0.46
CA VAL A 32 -10.28 -3.69 -0.19
C VAL A 32 -11.32 -4.26 -1.15
N ASP A 33 -12.41 -3.54 -1.40
CA ASP A 33 -13.45 -3.95 -2.36
C ASP A 33 -12.84 -4.12 -3.77
N ASP A 34 -12.09 -3.13 -4.23
CA ASP A 34 -11.41 -3.13 -5.53
C ASP A 34 -10.36 -4.26 -5.62
N ALA A 35 -9.64 -4.57 -4.54
CA ALA A 35 -8.68 -5.67 -4.50
C ALA A 35 -9.34 -7.05 -4.59
N VAL A 36 -10.49 -7.21 -3.93
CA VAL A 36 -11.31 -8.44 -4.02
C VAL A 36 -11.82 -8.62 -5.44
N ASP A 37 -12.42 -7.57 -6.02
CA ASP A 37 -12.92 -7.57 -7.40
C ASP A 37 -11.79 -7.89 -8.40
N TYR A 38 -10.63 -7.25 -8.23
CA TYR A 38 -9.44 -7.52 -9.02
C TYR A 38 -9.10 -9.02 -8.99
N LEU A 39 -8.90 -9.62 -7.82
CA LEU A 39 -8.49 -11.04 -7.78
C LEU A 39 -9.59 -12.01 -8.22
N ARG A 40 -10.86 -11.72 -7.91
CA ARG A 40 -12.00 -12.53 -8.33
C ARG A 40 -12.08 -12.63 -9.85
N ASP A 41 -11.98 -11.48 -10.52
CA ASP A 41 -12.25 -11.34 -11.95
C ASP A 41 -10.98 -11.45 -12.81
N VAL A 42 -9.85 -11.87 -12.22
CA VAL A 42 -8.55 -12.02 -12.90
C VAL A 42 -8.60 -12.87 -14.18
N ARG A 43 -9.53 -13.84 -14.25
CA ARG A 43 -9.71 -14.75 -15.40
C ARG A 43 -10.32 -14.08 -16.62
N GLU A 44 -11.03 -12.98 -16.40
CA GLU A 44 -11.75 -12.23 -17.44
C GLU A 44 -10.85 -11.23 -18.17
N ARG A 45 -9.67 -10.97 -17.59
CA ARG A 45 -8.72 -9.97 -18.09
C ARG A 45 -7.64 -10.64 -18.95
N PRO A 46 -7.01 -9.91 -19.88
CA PRO A 46 -5.84 -10.44 -20.59
C PRO A 46 -4.74 -10.80 -19.58
N VAL A 47 -4.00 -11.88 -19.87
CA VAL A 47 -2.86 -12.29 -19.03
C VAL A 47 -1.85 -11.14 -18.93
N TRP A 48 -1.60 -10.47 -20.05
CA TRP A 48 -0.70 -9.33 -20.17
C TRP A 48 -1.22 -8.42 -21.29
N GLN A 49 -0.95 -7.13 -21.19
CA GLN A 49 -1.20 -6.15 -22.25
C GLN A 49 -0.07 -5.13 -22.30
N ASP A 50 0.21 -4.62 -23.50
CA ASP A 50 1.24 -3.61 -23.67
C ASP A 50 0.84 -2.29 -23.01
N MET A 51 1.82 -1.60 -22.44
CA MET A 51 1.59 -0.33 -21.75
C MET A 51 1.73 0.82 -22.75
N PRO A 52 0.69 1.66 -22.94
CA PRO A 52 0.75 2.82 -23.85
C PRO A 52 1.88 3.80 -23.50
N ALA A 53 2.37 4.52 -24.51
CA ALA A 53 3.46 5.48 -24.34
C ALA A 53 3.13 6.57 -23.31
N GLU A 54 1.86 7.02 -23.25
CA GLU A 54 1.46 8.08 -22.31
C GLU A 54 1.55 7.62 -20.86
N VAL A 55 1.34 6.33 -20.58
CA VAL A 55 1.52 5.76 -19.23
C VAL A 55 3.00 5.73 -18.86
N ARG A 56 3.88 5.44 -19.81
CA ARG A 56 5.33 5.52 -19.59
C ARG A 56 5.79 6.95 -19.29
N GLU A 57 5.31 7.91 -20.08
CA GLU A 57 5.65 9.32 -19.94
C GLU A 57 5.17 9.91 -18.61
N PHE A 58 4.03 9.44 -18.08
CA PHE A 58 3.53 9.81 -16.76
C PHE A 58 4.59 9.62 -15.65
N PHE A 59 5.36 8.52 -15.70
CA PHE A 59 6.41 8.23 -14.71
C PHE A 59 7.71 9.04 -14.90
N ALA A 60 7.77 9.93 -15.89
CA ALA A 60 8.87 10.89 -16.07
C ALA A 60 8.59 12.26 -15.40
N ALA A 61 7.48 12.40 -14.67
CA ALA A 61 7.12 13.63 -13.97
C ALA A 61 8.14 14.00 -12.87
N PRO A 62 8.39 15.29 -12.61
CA PRO A 62 9.25 15.73 -11.52
C PRO A 62 8.59 15.50 -10.15
N LEU A 63 9.40 15.51 -9.08
CA LEU A 63 8.90 15.42 -7.71
C LEU A 63 7.85 16.52 -7.42
N PRO A 64 6.63 16.17 -6.98
CA PRO A 64 5.62 17.16 -6.62
C PRO A 64 6.09 18.00 -5.43
N ARG A 65 5.84 19.31 -5.49
CA ARG A 65 6.19 20.28 -4.43
C ARG A 65 5.01 20.65 -3.53
N SER A 66 3.86 20.03 -3.75
CA SER A 66 2.62 20.27 -3.01
C SER A 66 1.93 18.93 -2.76
N PRO A 67 1.19 18.80 -1.65
CA PRO A 67 0.47 17.57 -1.33
C PRO A 67 -0.62 17.27 -2.36
N GLN A 68 -0.96 16.00 -2.46
CA GLN A 68 -2.04 15.50 -3.31
C GLN A 68 -3.02 14.68 -2.46
N PRO A 69 -4.33 14.76 -2.71
CA PRO A 69 -5.31 13.91 -2.01
C PRO A 69 -4.99 12.42 -2.22
N LEU A 70 -5.02 11.64 -1.14
CA LEU A 70 -4.71 10.20 -1.18
C LEU A 70 -5.60 9.44 -2.18
N ALA A 71 -6.88 9.79 -2.28
CA ALA A 71 -7.80 9.18 -3.23
C ALA A 71 -7.41 9.42 -4.69
N GLN A 72 -6.79 10.57 -5.00
CA GLN A 72 -6.29 10.86 -6.35
C GLN A 72 -5.06 10.00 -6.67
N VAL A 73 -4.14 9.86 -5.71
CA VAL A 73 -2.98 8.97 -5.85
C VAL A 73 -3.42 7.52 -6.05
N TYR A 74 -4.43 7.06 -5.30
CA TYR A 74 -5.00 5.73 -5.48
C TYR A 74 -5.61 5.53 -6.87
N GLY A 75 -6.32 6.53 -7.40
CA GLY A 75 -6.84 6.50 -8.76
C GLY A 75 -5.72 6.36 -9.80
N GLU A 76 -4.65 7.13 -9.66
CA GLU A 76 -3.48 7.04 -10.54
C GLU A 76 -2.81 5.66 -10.47
N VAL A 77 -2.66 5.08 -9.28
CA VAL A 77 -2.15 3.71 -9.10
C VAL A 77 -3.05 2.70 -9.81
N THR A 78 -4.36 2.83 -9.64
CA THR A 78 -5.33 1.92 -10.26
C THR A 78 -5.23 1.98 -11.78
N ASP A 79 -5.26 3.19 -12.36
CA ASP A 79 -5.31 3.39 -13.81
C ASP A 79 -3.96 3.15 -14.53
N LYS A 80 -2.84 3.39 -13.84
CA LYS A 80 -1.50 3.39 -14.45
C LYS A 80 -0.61 2.25 -14.00
N VAL A 81 -0.88 1.61 -12.86
CA VAL A 81 -0.09 0.50 -12.34
C VAL A 81 -0.89 -0.81 -12.39
N MET A 82 -2.08 -0.85 -11.78
CA MET A 82 -2.84 -2.09 -11.62
C MET A 82 -3.34 -2.67 -12.95
N VAL A 83 -3.55 -1.83 -13.96
CA VAL A 83 -4.00 -2.25 -15.31
C VAL A 83 -2.91 -2.96 -16.10
N TYR A 84 -1.62 -2.72 -15.80
CA TYR A 84 -0.49 -3.23 -16.59
C TYR A 84 0.42 -4.18 -15.78
N PRO A 85 -0.10 -5.29 -15.20
CA PRO A 85 0.70 -6.22 -14.43
C PRO A 85 1.57 -7.13 -15.32
N MET A 86 2.56 -7.79 -14.72
CA MET A 86 3.29 -8.90 -15.36
C MET A 86 2.36 -10.05 -15.77
N GLY A 87 1.25 -10.25 -15.05
CA GLY A 87 0.25 -11.27 -15.35
C GLY A 87 0.44 -12.60 -14.61
N ASN A 88 1.47 -12.73 -13.79
CA ASN A 88 1.87 -13.96 -13.09
C ASN A 88 0.84 -14.50 -12.08
N ILE A 89 -0.19 -13.73 -11.75
CA ILE A 89 -1.34 -14.18 -10.94
C ILE A 89 -2.45 -14.84 -11.78
N HIS A 90 -2.44 -14.67 -13.10
CA HIS A 90 -3.48 -15.20 -13.97
C HIS A 90 -3.28 -16.72 -14.16
N PRO A 91 -4.31 -17.57 -14.07
CA PRO A 91 -4.18 -19.03 -14.26
C PRO A 91 -3.71 -19.52 -15.65
N ARG A 92 -3.56 -18.61 -16.62
CA ARG A 92 -3.06 -18.90 -17.97
C ARG A 92 -1.65 -18.35 -18.18
N PHE A 93 -1.03 -17.81 -17.13
CA PHE A 93 0.36 -17.39 -17.16
C PHE A 93 1.25 -18.61 -16.93
N TRP A 94 1.95 -19.05 -17.99
CA TRP A 94 2.81 -20.25 -17.97
C TRP A 94 4.27 -19.95 -18.32
N SER A 95 4.68 -18.69 -18.23
CA SER A 95 6.05 -18.25 -18.52
C SER A 95 6.91 -18.28 -17.26
N TRP A 96 8.18 -18.70 -17.38
CA TRP A 96 9.18 -18.70 -16.29
C TRP A 96 8.73 -19.38 -14.98
N TYR A 97 9.63 -19.42 -14.00
CA TYR A 97 9.27 -19.75 -12.61
C TYR A 97 9.21 -18.45 -11.82
N MET A 98 8.00 -18.00 -11.51
CA MET A 98 7.78 -16.77 -10.75
C MET A 98 6.81 -17.01 -9.60
N GLY A 99 7.13 -16.45 -8.44
CA GLY A 99 6.18 -16.37 -7.35
C GLY A 99 4.93 -15.60 -7.78
N SER A 100 3.81 -15.90 -7.13
CA SER A 100 2.55 -15.19 -7.32
C SER A 100 2.12 -14.59 -5.99
N SER A 101 1.39 -13.48 -6.03
CA SER A 101 0.67 -13.01 -4.85
C SER A 101 -0.57 -13.86 -4.58
N ASN A 102 -1.09 -13.75 -3.36
CA ASN A 102 -2.41 -14.25 -2.97
C ASN A 102 -3.04 -13.27 -1.96
N PHE A 103 -4.36 -13.33 -1.79
CA PHE A 103 -5.08 -12.36 -0.96
C PHE A 103 -4.69 -12.44 0.52
N THR A 104 -4.49 -13.64 1.06
CA THR A 104 -4.08 -13.83 2.47
C THR A 104 -2.70 -13.22 2.74
N GLY A 105 -1.74 -13.43 1.85
CA GLY A 105 -0.40 -12.83 1.94
C GLY A 105 -0.47 -11.31 1.88
N ALA A 106 -1.28 -10.75 0.97
CA ALA A 106 -1.47 -9.30 0.87
C ALA A 106 -2.06 -8.69 2.15
N LEU A 107 -3.00 -9.37 2.81
CA LEU A 107 -3.51 -8.95 4.13
C LEU A 107 -2.43 -9.02 5.21
N GLY A 108 -1.57 -10.04 5.17
CA GLY A 108 -0.41 -10.16 6.05
C GLY A 108 0.56 -8.98 5.87
N ASP A 109 0.89 -8.64 4.63
CA ASP A 109 1.75 -7.49 4.29
C ASP A 109 1.13 -6.17 4.75
N PHE A 110 -0.19 -5.99 4.60
CA PHE A 110 -0.91 -4.83 5.11
C PHE A 110 -0.77 -4.71 6.63
N LEU A 111 -1.04 -5.78 7.38
CA LEU A 111 -0.92 -5.78 8.84
C LEU A 111 0.51 -5.54 9.30
N ALA A 112 1.50 -6.10 8.60
CA ALA A 112 2.92 -5.85 8.86
C ALA A 112 3.25 -4.37 8.65
N ALA A 113 2.74 -3.74 7.58
CA ALA A 113 2.92 -2.32 7.31
C ALA A 113 2.24 -1.42 8.36
N ILE A 114 1.05 -1.79 8.87
CA ILE A 114 0.38 -1.08 9.97
C ILE A 114 1.18 -1.21 11.27
N GLN A 115 1.71 -2.39 11.57
CA GLN A 115 2.50 -2.63 12.77
C GLN A 115 3.86 -1.91 12.74
N GLY A 116 4.44 -1.77 11.54
CA GLY A 116 5.52 -0.82 11.24
C GLY A 116 6.82 -1.01 12.02
N SER A 117 7.05 -2.17 12.64
CA SER A 117 8.22 -2.35 13.52
C SER A 117 9.50 -2.68 12.77
N ASN A 118 10.58 -2.01 13.17
CA ASN A 118 11.94 -2.47 12.90
C ASN A 118 12.34 -3.51 13.95
N LEU A 119 12.66 -4.73 13.53
CA LEU A 119 12.95 -5.87 14.42
C LEU A 119 14.45 -6.13 14.62
N GLY A 120 15.29 -5.08 14.57
CA GLY A 120 16.75 -5.20 14.78
C GLY A 120 17.17 -5.59 16.21
N GLY A 121 16.24 -5.58 17.17
CA GLY A 121 16.47 -5.95 18.57
C GLY A 121 15.17 -5.83 19.38
N GLY A 122 15.25 -5.92 20.70
CA GLY A 122 14.09 -5.78 21.59
C GLY A 122 13.26 -7.05 21.75
N ASN A 123 12.16 -6.94 22.51
CA ASN A 123 11.26 -8.05 22.83
C ASN A 123 9.92 -7.83 22.12
N HIS A 124 9.83 -8.29 20.86
CA HIS A 124 8.67 -8.06 19.99
C HIS A 124 8.07 -9.37 19.51
N ALA A 125 6.74 -9.49 19.61
CA ALA A 125 6.01 -10.69 19.22
C ALA A 125 6.21 -11.08 17.76
N ALA A 126 6.41 -10.10 16.86
CA ALA A 126 6.64 -10.34 15.44
C ALA A 126 7.91 -11.19 15.18
N ALA A 127 8.98 -11.01 15.97
CA ALA A 127 10.19 -11.82 15.84
C ALA A 127 9.98 -13.28 16.28
N LEU A 128 9.16 -13.49 17.32
CA LEU A 128 8.78 -14.83 17.77
C LEU A 128 7.83 -15.52 16.79
N MET A 129 6.91 -14.76 16.17
CA MET A 129 6.03 -15.24 15.11
C MET A 129 6.84 -15.75 13.91
N ASP A 130 7.83 -14.97 13.45
CA ASP A 130 8.71 -15.37 12.35
C ASP A 130 9.47 -16.67 12.68
N SER A 131 10.06 -16.74 13.87
CA SER A 131 10.76 -17.94 14.36
C SER A 131 9.83 -19.17 14.35
N GLN A 132 8.59 -19.01 14.82
CA GLN A 132 7.60 -20.08 14.86
C GLN A 132 7.20 -20.57 13.46
N VAL A 133 7.01 -19.66 12.50
CA VAL A 133 6.65 -20.03 11.12
C VAL A 133 7.80 -20.74 10.43
N VAL A 134 9.03 -20.27 10.60
CA VAL A 134 10.22 -20.94 10.08
C VAL A 134 10.35 -22.35 10.67
N ASP A 135 10.11 -22.51 11.96
CA ASP A 135 10.15 -23.81 12.63
C ASP A 135 9.13 -24.82 12.07
N TRP A 136 7.98 -24.37 11.58
CA TRP A 136 7.01 -25.25 10.90
C TRP A 136 7.49 -25.73 9.52
N CYS A 137 8.39 -24.99 8.88
CA CYS A 137 8.85 -25.23 7.51
C CYS A 137 10.22 -25.94 7.42
N LYS A 138 10.83 -26.28 8.56
CA LYS A 138 12.06 -27.09 8.65
C LYS A 138 11.78 -28.56 8.31
#